data_AF-A0A524H1N7-F1
#
_entry.id   AF-A0A524H1N7-F1
#
_cell.length_a   1.000
_cell.length_b   1.000
_cell.length_c   1.000
_cell.angle_alpha   90.00
_cell.angle_beta   90.00
_cell.angle_gamma   90.00
#
_symmetry.space_group_name_H-M   'P 1'
#
loop_
_entity.id
_entity.type
_entity.pdbx_description
1 polymer ?
#
loop_
_entity_poly.entity_id
_entity_poly.type
_entity_poly.pdbx_seq_one_letter_code
_entity_poly.pdbx_strand_id
1 'polypeptide(L)'
;MFSRKELKLVLVLAVVLLVIAAVSYAAFPSKPPKQPIRAAFPTVAGKVIFDHSRHVKDTGYGLACGECHHTLQPDEYSQAGSCTECHDPAEGDADMPKRSDAIHQQCIGCHQTYGGGPVECAQCHIMQ
;
A
#
# COMPACT_ATOMS: atom_id res chain seq x y z
N MET A 1 -47.08 22.62 -7.91
CA MET A 1 -46.82 22.26 -9.33
C MET A 1 -45.91 23.34 -9.90
N PHE A 2 -44.66 23.03 -10.22
CA PHE A 2 -43.69 24.04 -10.69
C PHE A 2 -44.11 24.59 -12.06
N SER A 3 -43.93 25.90 -12.25
CA SER A 3 -44.15 26.56 -13.53
C SER A 3 -43.14 26.07 -14.59
N ARG A 4 -43.52 26.04 -15.87
CA ARG A 4 -42.61 25.70 -16.98
C ARG A 4 -41.33 26.55 -16.99
N LYS A 5 -41.38 27.79 -16.47
CA LYS A 5 -40.23 28.69 -16.34
C LYS A 5 -39.30 28.26 -15.20
N GLU A 6 -39.87 27.87 -14.06
CA GLU A 6 -39.13 27.35 -12.91
C GLU A 6 -38.45 26.02 -13.26
N LEU A 7 -39.15 25.13 -13.98
CA LEU A 7 -38.58 23.87 -14.43
C LEU A 7 -37.37 24.08 -15.36
N LYS A 8 -37.45 25.04 -16.30
CA LYS A 8 -36.32 25.40 -17.17
C LYS A 8 -35.16 26.00 -16.38
N LEU A 9 -35.44 26.83 -15.38
CA LEU A 9 -34.42 27.45 -14.54
C LEU A 9 -33.67 26.38 -13.71
N VAL A 10 -34.40 25.44 -13.13
CA VAL A 10 -33.83 24.30 -12.39
C VAL A 10 -33.01 23.40 -13.30
N LEU A 11 -33.48 23.10 -14.52
CA LEU A 11 -32.73 22.32 -15.50
C LEU A 11 -31.41 22.99 -15.90
N VAL A 12 -31.43 24.30 -16.17
CA VAL A 12 -30.22 25.06 -16.51
C VAL A 12 -29.24 25.05 -15.34
N LEU A 13 -29.71 25.31 -14.12
CA LEU A 13 -28.87 25.30 -12.92
C LEU A 13 -28.24 23.91 -12.70
N ALA A 14 -29.03 22.84 -12.86
CA ALA A 14 -28.55 21.47 -12.72
C ALA A 14 -27.47 21.12 -13.76
N VAL A 15 -27.66 21.54 -15.02
CA VAL A 15 -26.65 21.37 -16.07
C VAL A 15 -25.36 22.13 -15.72
N VAL A 16 -25.47 23.37 -15.24
CA VAL A 16 -24.30 24.16 -14.83
C VAL A 16 -23.53 23.49 -13.69
N LEU A 17 -24.23 23.01 -12.65
CA LEU A 17 -23.61 22.30 -11.53
C LEU A 17 -22.94 20.99 -11.98
N LEU A 18 -23.58 20.25 -12.88
CA LEU A 18 -23.02 19.02 -13.43
C LEU A 18 -21.75 19.29 -14.26
N VAL A 19 -21.74 20.37 -15.04
CA VAL A 19 -20.54 20.81 -15.77
C VAL A 19 -19.42 21.22 -14.82
N ILE A 20 -19.72 21.98 -13.76
CA ILE A 20 -18.72 22.36 -12.75
C ILE A 20 -18.13 21.12 -12.06
N ALA A 21 -18.96 20.15 -11.70
CA ALA A 21 -18.51 18.90 -11.09
C ALA A 21 -17.62 18.10 -12.05
N ALA A 22 -18.01 17.98 -13.33
CA ALA A 22 -17.22 17.28 -14.34
C ALA A 22 -15.86 17.95 -14.58
N VAL A 23 -15.82 19.29 -14.69
CA VAL A 23 -14.58 20.06 -14.85
C VAL A 23 -13.69 19.92 -13.63
N SER A 24 -14.26 20.01 -12.42
CA SER A 24 -13.49 19.88 -11.17
C SER A 24 -12.87 18.48 -11.02
N TYR A 25 -13.64 17.44 -11.38
CA TYR A 25 -13.15 16.06 -11.39
C TYR A 25 -12.01 15.85 -12.40
N ALA A 26 -12.15 16.42 -13.61
CA ALA A 26 -11.17 16.26 -14.68
C ALA A 26 -9.90 17.12 -14.51
N ALA A 27 -10.03 18.32 -13.93
CA ALA A 27 -8.93 19.28 -13.80
C ALA A 27 -8.05 19.04 -12.57
N PHE A 28 -8.57 18.41 -11.52
CA PHE A 28 -7.84 18.19 -10.26
C PHE A 28 -7.76 16.71 -9.86
N PRO A 29 -7.26 15.81 -10.74
CA PRO A 29 -7.04 14.42 -10.34
C PRO A 29 -5.96 14.37 -9.26
N SER A 30 -6.28 13.74 -8.13
CA SER A 30 -5.29 13.45 -7.09
C SER A 30 -4.28 12.45 -7.65
N LYS A 31 -3.00 12.84 -7.70
CA LYS A 31 -1.94 11.91 -8.12
C LYS A 31 -1.87 10.77 -7.10
N PRO A 32 -1.85 9.50 -7.54
CA PRO A 32 -1.65 8.40 -6.60
C PRO A 32 -0.30 8.58 -5.89
N PRO A 33 -0.21 8.22 -4.60
CA PRO A 33 1.05 8.27 -3.88
C PRO A 33 2.07 7.38 -4.59
N LYS A 34 3.33 7.84 -4.67
CA LYS A 34 4.42 7.09 -5.34
C LYS A 34 4.69 5.73 -4.68
N GLN A 35 4.45 5.64 -3.37
CA GLN A 35 4.60 4.44 -2.57
C GLN A 35 3.23 3.86 -2.22
N PRO A 36 3.09 2.52 -2.18
CA PRO A 36 1.85 1.90 -1.74
C PRO A 36 1.60 2.29 -0.28
N ILE A 37 0.35 2.61 0.06
CA ILE A 37 -0.02 2.86 1.46
C ILE A 37 -0.09 1.53 2.21
N ARG A 38 -0.68 0.51 1.56
CA ARG A 38 -0.77 -0.85 2.05
C ARG A 38 -0.43 -1.84 0.93
N ALA A 39 0.28 -2.90 1.27
CA ALA A 39 0.51 -4.04 0.41
C ALA A 39 -0.22 -5.26 0.99
N ALA A 40 -0.77 -6.10 0.12
CA ALA A 40 -1.38 -7.36 0.51
C ALA A 40 -0.51 -8.50 0.01
N PHE A 41 -0.13 -9.39 0.92
CA PHE A 41 0.58 -10.62 0.59
C PHE A 41 -0.41 -11.78 0.63
N PRO A 42 -0.87 -12.28 -0.54
CA PRO A 42 -1.69 -13.48 -0.59
C PRO A 42 -0.83 -14.68 -0.22
N THR A 43 -1.29 -15.48 0.75
CA THR A 43 -0.62 -16.72 1.16
C THR A 43 -1.66 -17.79 1.47
N VAL A 44 -1.23 -19.05 1.49
CA VAL A 44 -2.10 -20.20 1.83
C VAL A 44 -2.61 -20.16 3.27
N ALA A 45 -1.90 -19.50 4.18
CA ALA A 45 -2.26 -19.40 5.59
C ALA A 45 -3.24 -18.23 5.89
N GLY A 46 -3.61 -17.45 4.88
CA GLY A 46 -4.37 -16.21 5.05
C GLY A 46 -3.59 -14.99 4.56
N LYS A 47 -4.31 -13.94 4.20
CA LYS A 47 -3.73 -12.74 3.61
C LYS A 47 -3.09 -11.87 4.69
N VAL A 48 -1.83 -11.51 4.50
CA VAL A 48 -1.12 -10.59 5.38
C VAL A 48 -1.21 -9.18 4.80
N ILE A 49 -1.70 -8.23 5.60
CA ILE A 49 -1.78 -6.82 5.21
C ILE A 49 -0.58 -6.09 5.83
N PHE A 50 0.27 -5.54 4.97
CA PHE A 50 1.40 -4.71 5.36
C PHE A 50 1.06 -3.24 5.16
N ASP A 51 1.12 -2.44 6.24
CA ASP A 51 0.93 -0.98 6.17
C ASP A 51 2.28 -0.28 5.92
N HIS A 52 2.68 -0.21 4.65
CA HIS A 52 3.94 0.41 4.23
C HIS A 52 4.04 1.87 4.70
N SER A 53 2.94 2.62 4.64
CA SER A 53 2.86 4.00 5.12
C SER A 53 3.24 4.12 6.60
N ARG A 54 2.76 3.22 7.47
CA ARG A 54 3.10 3.22 8.90
C ARG A 54 4.57 2.89 9.16
N HIS A 55 5.18 2.04 8.34
CA HIS A 55 6.58 1.64 8.52
C HIS A 55 7.56 2.74 8.13
N VAL A 56 7.29 3.49 7.06
CA VAL A 56 8.26 4.47 6.52
C VAL A 56 8.04 5.90 6.99
N LYS A 57 6.84 6.26 7.46
CA LYS A 57 6.59 7.63 7.93
C LYS A 57 7.33 7.92 9.23
N ASP A 58 7.89 9.12 9.35
CA ASP A 58 8.50 9.63 10.59
C ASP A 58 7.52 9.67 11.77
N THR A 59 6.22 9.85 11.49
CA THR A 59 5.14 9.80 12.50
C THR A 59 4.70 8.37 12.84
N GLY A 60 5.24 7.37 12.14
CA GLY A 60 5.05 5.95 12.38
C GLY A 60 6.33 5.34 12.96
N TYR A 61 6.93 4.39 12.26
CA TYR A 61 8.17 3.72 12.69
C TYR A 61 9.45 4.31 12.07
N GLY A 62 9.34 5.19 11.06
CA GLY A 62 10.48 5.92 10.49
C GLY A 62 11.56 5.03 9.86
N LEU A 63 11.22 3.84 9.37
CA LEU A 63 12.19 2.93 8.77
C LEU A 63 12.66 3.46 7.41
N ALA A 64 13.96 3.36 7.15
CA ALA A 64 14.51 3.66 5.83
C ALA A 64 14.11 2.57 4.82
N CYS A 65 13.98 2.93 3.54
CA CYS A 65 13.55 1.99 2.51
C CYS A 65 14.51 0.79 2.40
N GLY A 66 15.81 1.03 2.58
CA GLY A 66 16.86 0.02 2.56
C GLY A 66 16.83 -0.96 3.74
N GLU A 67 16.06 -0.70 4.80
CA GLU A 67 15.90 -1.66 5.90
C GLU A 67 15.14 -2.91 5.44
N CYS A 68 14.25 -2.77 4.45
CA CYS A 68 13.51 -3.90 3.86
C CYS A 68 13.96 -4.18 2.42
N HIS A 69 14.11 -3.14 1.59
CA HIS A 69 14.70 -3.25 0.25
C HIS A 69 16.22 -3.23 0.38
N HIS A 70 16.75 -4.25 1.05
CA HIS A 70 18.11 -4.37 1.55
C HIS A 70 19.22 -4.38 0.48
N THR A 71 18.86 -4.40 -0.79
CA THR A 71 19.79 -4.28 -1.91
C THR A 71 19.92 -2.86 -2.46
N LEU A 72 19.02 -1.95 -2.06
CA LEU A 72 18.93 -0.61 -2.64
C LEU A 72 19.62 0.43 -1.76
N GLN A 73 20.35 1.33 -2.42
CA GLN A 73 20.88 2.54 -1.83
C GLN A 73 19.86 3.71 -1.92
N PRO A 74 20.05 4.80 -1.14
CA PRO A 74 19.11 5.92 -1.12
C PRO A 74 18.78 6.56 -2.47
N ASP A 75 19.72 6.54 -3.41
CA ASP A 75 19.54 7.02 -4.79
C ASP A 75 18.82 6.01 -5.71
N GLU A 76 18.63 4.77 -5.24
CA GLU A 76 18.00 3.68 -5.98
C GLU A 76 16.59 3.34 -5.49
N TYR A 77 16.09 3.98 -4.42
CA TYR A 77 14.78 3.67 -3.82
C TYR A 77 13.59 3.77 -4.78
N SER A 78 13.70 4.54 -5.87
CA SER A 78 12.67 4.56 -6.92
C SER A 78 12.55 3.24 -7.70
N GLN A 79 13.51 2.34 -7.56
CA GLN A 79 13.57 1.02 -8.19
C GLN A 79 13.06 -0.09 -7.26
N ALA A 80 12.50 0.26 -6.09
CA ALA A 80 11.93 -0.71 -5.15
C ALA A 80 10.90 -1.63 -5.80
N GLY A 81 11.29 -2.89 -5.96
CA GLY A 81 10.53 -3.95 -6.59
C GLY A 81 9.96 -4.98 -5.61
N SER A 82 9.36 -6.04 -6.15
CA SER A 82 8.84 -7.15 -5.33
C SER A 82 9.99 -8.00 -4.79
N CYS A 83 9.85 -8.53 -3.57
CA CYS A 83 10.80 -9.51 -3.03
C CYS A 83 10.96 -10.73 -3.96
N THR A 84 9.93 -11.07 -4.73
CA THR A 84 9.94 -12.19 -5.70
C THR A 84 10.88 -11.99 -6.89
N GLU A 85 11.43 -10.80 -7.09
CA GLU A 85 12.42 -10.57 -8.15
C GLU A 85 13.73 -11.33 -7.89
N CYS A 86 14.03 -11.62 -6.61
CA CYS A 86 15.19 -12.41 -6.22
C CYS A 86 14.82 -13.61 -5.32
N HIS A 87 13.90 -13.44 -4.38
CA HIS A 87 13.47 -14.52 -3.50
C HIS A 87 12.37 -15.35 -4.16
N ASP A 88 12.74 -16.53 -4.67
CA ASP A 88 11.78 -17.41 -5.34
C ASP A 88 10.64 -17.83 -4.37
N PRO A 89 9.38 -17.93 -4.84
CA PRO A 89 8.27 -18.34 -3.98
C PRO A 89 8.33 -19.80 -3.50
N ALA A 90 8.99 -20.68 -4.25
CA ALA A 90 9.03 -22.12 -4.02
C ALA A 90 10.42 -22.61 -3.58
N GLU A 91 11.47 -22.06 -4.17
CA GLU A 91 12.86 -22.50 -3.99
C GLU A 91 13.68 -21.49 -3.18
N GLY A 92 14.71 -21.99 -2.50
CA GLY A 92 15.65 -21.17 -1.74
C GLY A 92 16.69 -22.03 -1.04
N ASP A 93 17.78 -21.39 -0.64
CA ASP A 93 18.91 -22.01 0.06
C ASP A 93 19.36 -21.16 1.26
N ALA A 94 20.54 -21.48 1.82
CA ALA A 94 21.08 -20.81 2.99
C ALA A 94 21.48 -19.36 2.72
N ASP A 95 21.91 -19.03 1.51
CA ASP A 95 22.37 -17.70 1.11
C ASP A 95 21.22 -16.87 0.53
N MET A 96 20.27 -17.53 -0.16
CA MET A 96 19.08 -16.91 -0.74
C MET A 96 17.81 -17.66 -0.31
N PRO A 97 17.21 -17.30 0.84
CA PRO A 97 16.01 -17.97 1.32
C PRO A 97 14.84 -17.74 0.36
N LYS A 98 13.92 -18.70 0.30
CA LYS A 98 12.66 -18.52 -0.43
C LYS A 98 11.86 -17.37 0.18
N ARG A 99 10.97 -16.77 -0.60
CA ARG A 99 10.23 -15.55 -0.21
C ARG A 99 9.54 -15.64 1.15
N SER A 100 8.87 -16.77 1.45
CA SER A 100 8.18 -16.91 2.74
C SER A 100 9.15 -16.82 3.91
N ASP A 101 10.33 -17.41 3.75
CA ASP A 101 11.31 -17.53 4.83
C ASP A 101 12.03 -16.19 5.01
N ALA A 102 12.36 -15.49 3.90
CA ALA A 102 12.85 -14.12 3.93
C ALA A 102 11.88 -13.16 4.66
N ILE A 103 10.59 -13.25 4.36
CA ILE A 103 9.56 -12.42 5.01
C ILE A 103 9.43 -12.77 6.50
N HIS A 104 9.40 -14.05 6.87
CA HIS A 104 9.34 -14.44 8.28
C HIS A 104 10.57 -13.98 9.04
N GLN A 105 11.77 -14.14 8.48
CA GLN A 105 13.01 -13.67 9.10
C GLN A 105 13.00 -12.14 9.30
N GLN A 106 12.68 -11.38 8.25
CA GLN A 106 12.70 -9.92 8.30
C GLN A 106 11.61 -9.34 9.21
N CYS A 107 10.35 -9.71 8.98
CA CYS A 107 9.22 -9.09 9.67
C CYS A 107 9.17 -9.54 11.14
N ILE A 108 9.24 -10.85 11.41
CA ILE A 108 9.17 -11.37 12.78
C ILE A 108 10.43 -10.96 13.54
N GLY A 109 11.61 -11.04 12.92
CA GLY A 109 12.87 -10.65 13.55
C GLY A 109 12.87 -9.18 14.02
N CYS A 110 12.43 -8.26 13.15
CA CYS A 110 12.30 -6.85 13.53
C CYS A 110 11.25 -6.65 14.64
N HIS A 111 10.07 -7.28 14.51
CA HIS A 111 9.01 -7.18 15.53
C HIS A 111 9.44 -7.74 16.89
N GLN A 112 10.18 -8.84 16.93
CA GLN A 112 10.73 -9.41 18.15
C GLN A 112 11.81 -8.51 18.77
N THR A 113 12.72 -8.00 17.94
CA THR A 113 13.84 -7.17 18.39
C THR A 113 13.37 -5.87 19.03
N TYR A 114 12.41 -5.20 18.40
CA TYR A 114 11.92 -3.89 18.84
C TYR A 114 10.61 -3.95 19.65
N GLY A 115 9.98 -5.11 19.77
CA GLY A 115 8.68 -5.27 20.42
C GLY A 115 7.54 -4.48 19.73
N GLY A 116 7.71 -4.14 18.46
CA GLY A 116 6.90 -3.12 17.75
C GLY A 116 5.73 -3.66 16.91
N GLY A 117 5.54 -4.99 16.85
CA GLY A 117 4.55 -5.62 15.98
C GLY A 117 4.24 -7.08 16.32
N PRO A 118 3.32 -7.71 15.56
CA PRO A 118 2.90 -9.09 15.80
C PRO A 118 4.01 -10.11 15.49
N VAL A 119 4.09 -11.15 16.32
CA VAL A 119 5.07 -12.24 16.17
C VAL A 119 4.40 -13.61 16.07
N GLU A 120 3.12 -13.70 16.43
CA GLU A 120 2.34 -14.94 16.34
C GLU A 120 1.69 -15.08 14.96
N CYS A 121 1.63 -16.32 14.46
CA CYS A 121 1.17 -16.62 13.10
C CYS A 121 -0.19 -15.98 12.78
N ALA A 122 -1.17 -16.16 13.69
CA ALA A 122 -2.54 -15.69 13.51
C ALA A 122 -2.71 -14.17 13.64
N GLN A 123 -1.72 -13.47 14.20
CA GLN A 123 -1.76 -12.01 14.29
C GLN A 123 -1.38 -11.35 12.95
N CYS A 124 -0.60 -12.04 12.12
CA CYS A 124 -0.26 -11.62 10.76
C CYS A 124 -1.21 -12.22 9.71
N HIS A 125 -1.44 -13.54 9.80
CA HIS A 125 -2.26 -14.30 8.87
C HIS A 125 -3.74 -14.26 9.28
N ILE A 126 -4.39 -13.16 8.91
CA ILE A 126 -5.82 -12.99 9.17
C ILE A 126 -6.58 -13.81 8.12
N MET A 127 -7.25 -14.87 8.57
CA MET A 127 -8.24 -15.57 7.75
C MET A 127 -9.45 -14.66 7.60
N GLN A 128 -9.60 -14.05 6.42
CA GLN A 128 -10.77 -13.30 6.01
C GLN A 128 -11.66 -14.17 5.14
#